data_AF-A0A0C1RE35-F1
#
_entry.id   AF-A0A0C1RE35-F1
#
_cell.length_a   1.000
_cell.length_b   1.000
_cell.length_c   1.000
_cell.angle_alpha   90.00
_cell.angle_beta   90.00
_cell.angle_gamma   90.00
#
_symmetry.space_group_name_H-M   'P 1'
#
loop_
_entity.id
_entity.type
_entity.pdbx_description
1 polymer ?
#
loop_
_entity_poly.entity_id
_entity_poly.type
_entity_poly.pdbx_seq_one_letter_code
_entity_poly.pdbx_strand_id
1 'polypeptide(L)'
;MSYKTDRLIKLFPYAYAAKSPDSLLYKLLDAIGEELMKVDEAVKQLLKSHWVDYAEGNALDGLGAIYGLKRRLLPDETQEDDDTFRRRLKLIVHQFTGGGTKQAIIGAVRSALGLPFNLEQLNLPNELRADLENLIILKEFSPDEKREVGDKVQKVNGGSELTLKVNFPTVEEVLPQIDWQFVSGGGRRLRLERLDLGTGIQSDDDLVIPQKSVLKLSADSDGILNASVDDKLAVSQHFSNLDGTQSAKLPKVPIARSQWKFRAQGGLFDISKFDSGDRFDLPEFHVELRWVQYQPLTFNVYVHPDLKTEVDKLQKKYGYEDKLFQFKGLPHEKIQEVVNQTQAAGVKGEVLFSIPPS
;
A
#
# COMPACT_ATOMS: atom_id res chain seq x y z
N MET A 1 56.60 -29.78 -8.03
CA MET A 1 57.44 -28.59 -7.81
C MET A 1 56.53 -27.38 -7.64
N SER A 2 56.62 -26.69 -6.51
CA SER A 2 55.88 -25.44 -6.28
C SER A 2 56.51 -24.31 -7.11
N TYR A 3 55.72 -23.58 -7.89
CA TYR A 3 56.22 -22.43 -8.64
C TYR A 3 56.78 -21.33 -7.73
N LYS A 4 56.42 -21.33 -6.43
CA LYS A 4 56.99 -20.45 -5.41
C LYS A 4 58.41 -20.88 -5.05
N THR A 5 58.68 -22.19 -4.93
CA THR A 5 60.04 -22.73 -4.75
C THR A 5 60.94 -22.25 -5.88
N ASP A 6 60.50 -22.36 -7.14
CA ASP A 6 61.27 -21.90 -8.30
C ASP A 6 61.54 -20.39 -8.28
N ARG A 7 60.58 -19.60 -7.80
CA ARG A 7 60.74 -18.15 -7.64
C ARG A 7 61.73 -17.82 -6.52
N LEU A 8 61.68 -18.53 -5.40
CA LEU A 8 62.60 -18.34 -4.28
C LEU A 8 64.03 -18.70 -4.68
N ILE A 9 64.23 -19.83 -5.35
CA ILE A 9 65.55 -20.27 -5.84
C ILE A 9 66.19 -19.23 -6.76
N LYS A 10 65.40 -18.56 -7.61
CA LYS A 10 65.88 -17.50 -8.51
C LYS A 10 66.42 -16.26 -7.79
N LEU A 11 66.10 -16.07 -6.50
CA LEU A 11 66.61 -14.96 -5.70
C LEU A 11 68.02 -15.23 -5.16
N PHE A 12 68.51 -16.47 -5.21
CA PHE A 12 69.81 -16.84 -4.67
C PHE A 12 70.89 -16.97 -5.77
N PRO A 13 72.11 -16.45 -5.53
CA PRO A 13 73.25 -16.69 -6.40
C PRO A 13 73.59 -18.18 -6.55
N TYR A 14 74.14 -18.58 -7.70
CA TYR A 14 74.55 -19.96 -7.98
C TYR A 14 75.52 -20.57 -6.96
N ALA A 15 76.33 -19.74 -6.29
CA ALA A 15 77.30 -20.17 -5.29
C ALA A 15 76.68 -20.92 -4.10
N TYR A 16 75.39 -20.72 -3.83
CA TYR A 16 74.68 -21.37 -2.72
C TYR A 16 74.06 -22.73 -3.10
N ALA A 17 74.25 -23.20 -4.34
CA ALA A 17 73.72 -24.48 -4.83
C ALA A 17 72.20 -24.68 -4.61
N ALA A 18 71.43 -23.59 -4.50
CA ALA A 18 69.99 -23.59 -4.22
C ALA A 18 69.13 -24.33 -5.25
N LYS A 19 69.69 -24.71 -6.41
CA LYS A 19 69.04 -25.51 -7.45
C LYS A 19 69.21 -27.03 -7.29
N SER A 20 70.11 -27.48 -6.41
CA SER A 20 70.37 -28.91 -6.22
C SER A 20 69.35 -29.50 -5.24
N PRO A 21 68.55 -30.51 -5.64
CA PRO A 21 67.52 -31.12 -4.79
C PRO A 21 68.07 -31.73 -3.49
N ASP A 22 69.34 -32.15 -3.52
CA ASP A 22 70.01 -32.73 -2.36
C ASP A 22 70.54 -31.67 -1.39
N SER A 23 70.63 -30.41 -1.81
CA SER A 23 71.11 -29.33 -0.94
C SER A 23 70.13 -29.03 0.20
N LEU A 24 70.67 -28.79 1.39
CA LEU A 24 69.90 -28.33 2.56
C LEU A 24 69.12 -27.04 2.25
N LEU A 25 69.73 -26.13 1.49
CA LEU A 25 69.09 -24.89 1.10
C LEU A 25 67.88 -25.11 0.18
N TYR A 26 67.98 -26.00 -0.81
CA TYR A 26 66.83 -26.36 -1.66
C TYR A 26 65.68 -26.92 -0.82
N LYS A 27 65.96 -27.89 0.07
CA LYS A 27 64.93 -28.50 0.93
C LYS A 27 64.24 -27.48 1.83
N LEU A 28 65.00 -26.51 2.38
CA LEU A 28 64.44 -25.41 3.14
C LEU A 28 63.55 -24.49 2.28
N LEU A 29 64.04 -24.08 1.10
CA LEU A 29 63.29 -23.21 0.20
C LEU A 29 62.03 -23.89 -0.34
N ASP A 30 62.07 -25.21 -0.54
CA ASP A 30 60.91 -26.00 -0.97
C ASP A 30 59.85 -26.07 0.13
N ALA A 31 60.25 -26.34 1.39
CA ALA A 31 59.32 -26.30 2.52
C ALA A 31 58.67 -24.90 2.70
N ILE A 32 59.45 -23.83 2.55
CA ILE A 32 58.91 -22.45 2.56
C ILE A 32 57.98 -22.22 1.36
N GLY A 33 58.36 -22.69 0.17
CA GLY A 33 57.56 -22.56 -1.04
C GLY A 33 56.23 -23.30 -0.97
N GLU A 34 56.19 -24.47 -0.35
CA GLU A 34 54.95 -25.21 -0.06
C GLU A 34 54.09 -24.47 0.96
N GLU A 35 54.68 -23.92 2.02
CA GLU A 35 53.91 -23.18 3.02
C GLU A 35 53.32 -21.89 2.46
N LEU A 36 54.08 -21.15 1.64
CA LEU A 36 53.58 -19.97 0.92
C LEU A 36 52.45 -20.30 -0.05
N MET A 37 52.45 -21.50 -0.64
CA MET A 37 51.34 -21.97 -1.49
C MET A 37 50.07 -22.19 -0.68
N LYS A 38 50.18 -22.82 0.50
CA LYS A 38 49.04 -23.01 1.41
C LYS A 38 48.48 -21.67 1.88
N VAL A 39 49.36 -20.71 2.22
CA VAL A 39 48.94 -19.35 2.62
C VAL A 39 48.23 -18.63 1.46
N ASP A 40 48.76 -18.70 0.24
CA ASP A 40 48.12 -18.09 -0.94
C ASP A 40 46.73 -18.67 -1.20
N GLU A 41 46.56 -20.00 -1.06
CA GLU A 41 45.26 -20.64 -1.20
C GLU A 41 44.30 -20.22 -0.07
N ALA A 42 44.78 -20.16 1.17
CA ALA A 42 43.98 -19.68 2.30
C ALA A 42 43.51 -18.23 2.13
N VAL A 43 44.39 -17.34 1.63
CA VAL A 43 44.04 -15.95 1.34
C VAL A 43 43.01 -15.87 0.20
N LYS A 44 43.15 -16.68 -0.86
CA LYS A 44 42.15 -16.74 -1.93
C LYS A 44 40.80 -17.24 -1.44
N GLN A 45 40.77 -18.26 -0.59
CA GLN A 45 39.54 -18.75 0.02
C GLN A 45 38.89 -17.67 0.89
N LEU A 46 39.68 -16.95 1.69
CA LEU A 46 39.19 -15.83 2.48
C LEU A 46 38.62 -14.71 1.59
N LEU A 47 39.30 -14.35 0.49
CA LEU A 47 38.79 -13.34 -0.43
C LEU A 47 37.47 -13.79 -1.08
N LYS A 48 37.40 -15.05 -1.54
CA LYS A 48 36.17 -15.63 -2.13
C LYS A 48 35.01 -15.67 -1.14
N SER A 49 35.28 -15.92 0.14
CA SER A 49 34.26 -16.03 1.19
C SER A 49 33.47 -14.73 1.41
N HIS A 50 33.96 -13.59 0.93
CA HIS A 50 33.29 -12.29 1.05
C HIS A 50 32.35 -11.97 -0.11
N TRP A 51 32.40 -12.74 -1.20
CA TRP A 51 31.61 -12.47 -2.41
C TRP A 51 30.53 -13.54 -2.59
N VAL A 52 29.28 -13.12 -2.73
CA VAL A 52 28.11 -14.02 -2.87
C VAL A 52 28.30 -15.06 -3.97
N ASP A 53 28.95 -14.70 -5.08
CA ASP A 53 29.18 -15.60 -6.23
C ASP A 53 30.17 -16.73 -5.96
N TYR A 54 31.03 -16.57 -4.95
CA TYR A 54 32.12 -17.50 -4.66
C TYR A 54 32.11 -18.06 -3.23
N ALA A 55 31.34 -17.46 -2.33
CA ALA A 55 31.21 -17.94 -0.97
C ALA A 55 30.44 -19.27 -0.93
N GLU A 56 30.89 -20.16 -0.05
CA GLU A 56 30.33 -21.49 0.17
C GLU A 56 30.11 -21.75 1.67
N GLY A 57 29.17 -22.65 1.98
CA GLY A 57 28.85 -23.08 3.35
C GLY A 57 28.65 -21.92 4.33
N ASN A 58 29.39 -21.96 5.45
CA ASN A 58 29.27 -20.99 6.56
C ASN A 58 29.55 -19.54 6.14
N ALA A 59 30.39 -19.32 5.13
CA ALA A 59 30.68 -17.97 4.65
C ALA A 59 29.48 -17.35 3.94
N LEU A 60 28.83 -18.14 3.07
CA LEU A 60 27.59 -17.73 2.41
C LEU A 60 26.47 -17.53 3.43
N ASP A 61 26.42 -18.37 4.47
CA ASP A 61 25.46 -18.22 5.58
C ASP A 61 25.68 -16.94 6.37
N GLY A 62 26.94 -16.59 6.63
CA GLY A 62 27.30 -15.31 7.24
C GLY A 62 26.85 -14.12 6.41
N LEU A 63 27.06 -14.16 5.09
CA LEU A 63 26.56 -13.13 4.17
C LEU A 63 25.03 -13.04 4.20
N GLY A 64 24.33 -14.19 4.17
CA GLY A 64 22.88 -14.22 4.28
C GLY A 64 22.36 -13.67 5.61
N ALA A 65 23.05 -13.94 6.71
CA ALA A 65 22.66 -13.49 8.04
C ALA A 65 22.69 -11.96 8.18
N ILE A 66 23.57 -11.26 7.44
CA ILE A 66 23.57 -9.78 7.36
C ILE A 66 22.21 -9.26 6.87
N TYR A 67 21.56 -9.99 5.97
CA TYR A 67 20.23 -9.67 5.44
C TYR A 67 19.10 -10.40 6.18
N GLY A 68 19.37 -10.96 7.37
CA GLY A 68 18.38 -11.68 8.17
C GLY A 68 17.99 -13.06 7.63
N LEU A 69 18.77 -13.62 6.71
CA LEU A 69 18.46 -14.89 6.05
C LEU A 69 19.20 -16.06 6.68
N LYS A 70 18.51 -17.20 6.67
CA LYS A 70 19.06 -18.51 7.04
C LYS A 70 18.66 -19.51 5.97
N ARG A 71 19.45 -20.58 5.81
CA ARG A 71 19.08 -21.70 4.95
C ARG A 71 17.73 -22.27 5.34
N ARG A 72 16.93 -22.60 4.33
CA ARG A 72 15.64 -23.25 4.55
C ARG A 72 15.80 -24.77 4.47
N LEU A 73 14.81 -25.47 4.99
CA LEU A 73 14.67 -26.90 4.75
C LEU A 73 13.93 -27.11 3.44
N LEU A 74 14.44 -28.04 2.64
CA LEU A 74 13.77 -28.56 1.46
C LEU A 74 12.61 -29.47 1.89
N PRO A 75 11.68 -29.82 0.97
CA PRO A 75 10.54 -30.70 1.30
C PRO A 75 10.93 -32.08 1.83
N ASP A 76 12.14 -32.55 1.53
CA ASP A 76 12.75 -33.80 1.99
C ASP A 76 13.51 -33.66 3.32
N GLU A 77 13.37 -32.53 4.00
CA GLU A 77 14.02 -32.17 5.27
C GLU A 77 15.54 -32.01 5.21
N THR A 78 16.12 -31.98 4.01
CA THR A 78 17.52 -31.60 3.82
C THR A 78 17.69 -30.08 3.84
N GLN A 79 18.89 -29.60 4.13
CA GLN A 79 19.17 -28.15 4.06
C GLN A 79 19.34 -27.71 2.61
N GLU A 80 18.86 -26.49 2.32
CA GLU A 80 19.09 -25.78 1.06
C GLU A 80 20.59 -25.76 0.70
N ASP A 81 20.91 -26.13 -0.54
CA ASP A 81 22.29 -26.11 -1.05
C ASP A 81 22.78 -24.68 -1.33
N ASP A 82 24.08 -24.54 -1.55
CA ASP A 82 24.72 -23.22 -1.76
C ASP A 82 24.17 -22.50 -2.99
N ASP A 83 23.91 -23.23 -4.08
CA ASP A 83 23.44 -22.65 -5.32
C ASP A 83 22.01 -22.10 -5.20
N THR A 84 21.14 -22.83 -4.52
CA THR A 84 19.76 -22.41 -4.28
C THR A 84 19.72 -21.26 -3.26
N PHE A 85 20.50 -21.35 -2.19
CA PHE A 85 20.60 -20.28 -1.21
C PHE A 85 21.16 -18.99 -1.82
N ARG A 86 22.19 -19.09 -2.67
CA ARG A 86 22.77 -17.96 -3.42
C ARG A 86 21.76 -17.31 -4.35
N ARG A 87 20.98 -18.11 -5.10
CA ARG A 87 19.90 -17.60 -5.96
C ARG A 87 18.89 -16.80 -5.13
N ARG A 88 18.46 -17.34 -3.99
CA ARG A 88 17.52 -16.66 -3.08
C ARG A 88 18.10 -15.37 -2.49
N LEU A 89 19.37 -15.38 -2.08
CA LEU A 89 20.06 -14.19 -1.56
C LEU A 89 20.09 -13.05 -2.58
N LYS A 90 20.35 -13.36 -3.86
CA LYS A 90 20.34 -12.37 -4.95
C LYS A 90 18.95 -11.78 -5.22
N LEU A 91 17.89 -12.56 -5.04
CA LEU A 91 16.51 -12.09 -5.21
C LEU A 91 16.10 -11.08 -4.14
N ILE A 92 16.66 -11.20 -2.95
CA ILE A 92 16.32 -10.32 -1.83
C ILE A 92 16.86 -8.90 -2.03
N VAL A 93 17.95 -8.74 -2.78
CA VAL A 93 18.41 -7.40 -3.20
C VAL A 93 17.33 -6.66 -3.99
N HIS A 94 16.50 -7.36 -4.78
CA HIS A 94 15.37 -6.75 -5.50
C HIS A 94 14.23 -6.33 -4.55
N GLN A 95 14.12 -7.02 -3.41
CA GLN A 95 13.20 -6.65 -2.32
C GLN A 95 13.61 -5.33 -1.66
N PHE A 96 14.92 -5.02 -1.64
CA PHE A 96 15.45 -3.75 -1.11
C PHE A 96 15.38 -2.60 -2.11
N THR A 97 15.46 -2.86 -3.42
CA THR A 97 15.35 -1.80 -4.45
C THR A 97 13.90 -1.37 -4.74
N GLY A 98 12.90 -2.14 -4.27
CA GLY A 98 11.47 -1.87 -4.49
C GLY A 98 10.55 -2.23 -3.31
N GLY A 99 11.07 -2.19 -2.07
CA GLY A 99 10.32 -2.53 -0.86
C GLY A 99 8.99 -1.78 -0.74
N GLY A 100 7.97 -2.44 -0.18
CA GLY A 100 6.62 -1.86 -0.04
C GLY A 100 5.74 -1.89 -1.29
N THR A 101 6.20 -2.41 -2.43
CA THR A 101 5.34 -2.63 -3.61
C THR A 101 4.47 -3.87 -3.46
N LYS A 102 3.29 -3.87 -4.12
CA LYS A 102 2.38 -5.03 -4.17
C LYS A 102 3.09 -6.33 -4.58
N GLN A 103 3.91 -6.26 -5.63
CA GLN A 103 4.65 -7.42 -6.13
C GLN A 103 5.71 -7.92 -5.12
N ALA A 104 6.41 -7.02 -4.43
CA ALA A 104 7.39 -7.42 -3.42
C ALA A 104 6.71 -8.15 -2.25
N ILE A 105 5.56 -7.66 -1.78
CA ILE A 105 4.81 -8.29 -0.67
C ILE A 105 4.26 -9.66 -1.10
N ILE A 106 3.61 -9.75 -2.26
CA ILE A 106 3.09 -11.03 -2.79
C ILE A 106 4.24 -12.03 -3.00
N GLY A 107 5.35 -11.60 -3.60
CA GLY A 107 6.52 -12.45 -3.81
C GLY A 107 7.14 -12.95 -2.51
N ALA A 108 7.21 -12.09 -1.49
CA ALA A 108 7.72 -12.45 -0.17
C ALA A 108 6.84 -13.50 0.52
N VAL A 109 5.52 -13.30 0.52
CA VAL A 109 4.55 -14.23 1.10
C VAL A 109 4.54 -15.56 0.35
N ARG A 110 4.56 -15.52 -1.00
CA ARG A 110 4.69 -16.71 -1.85
C ARG A 110 5.96 -17.50 -1.54
N SER A 111 7.09 -16.81 -1.43
CA SER A 111 8.37 -17.41 -1.04
C SER A 111 8.34 -18.01 0.35
N ALA A 112 7.72 -17.33 1.31
CA ALA A 112 7.55 -17.82 2.67
C ALA A 112 6.71 -19.11 2.72
N LEU A 113 5.74 -19.25 1.83
CA LEU A 113 4.88 -20.44 1.71
C LEU A 113 5.52 -21.58 0.90
N GLY A 114 6.74 -21.39 0.39
CA GLY A 114 7.54 -22.42 -0.28
C GLY A 114 7.47 -22.41 -1.81
N LEU A 115 6.70 -21.50 -2.41
CA LEU A 115 6.67 -21.27 -3.85
C LEU A 115 7.82 -20.32 -4.28
N PRO A 116 8.22 -20.26 -5.56
CA PRO A 116 9.22 -19.30 -6.02
C PRO A 116 8.73 -17.85 -5.85
N PHE A 117 9.65 -16.93 -5.54
CA PHE A 117 9.33 -15.51 -5.34
C PHE A 117 8.65 -14.90 -6.58
N ASN A 118 9.25 -15.11 -7.76
CA ASN A 118 8.68 -14.73 -9.05
C ASN A 118 8.30 -15.98 -9.86
N LEU A 119 7.04 -16.11 -10.24
CA LEU A 119 6.52 -17.23 -11.04
C LEU A 119 7.00 -17.18 -12.49
N GLU A 120 7.48 -16.04 -13.00
CA GLU A 120 8.08 -15.93 -14.33
C GLU A 120 9.36 -16.77 -14.49
N GLN A 121 10.00 -17.13 -13.37
CA GLN A 121 11.19 -17.99 -13.37
C GLN A 121 10.85 -19.44 -13.71
N LEU A 122 9.58 -19.82 -13.55
CA LEU A 122 9.08 -21.12 -13.94
C LEU A 122 8.49 -21.01 -15.36
N ASN A 123 8.79 -21.99 -16.21
CA ASN A 123 8.24 -22.09 -17.55
C ASN A 123 6.77 -22.58 -17.50
N LEU A 124 5.92 -21.80 -16.85
CA LEU A 124 4.52 -22.13 -16.60
C LEU A 124 3.65 -21.75 -17.81
N PRO A 125 2.62 -22.55 -18.12
CA PRO A 125 1.50 -22.11 -18.94
C PRO A 125 0.88 -20.83 -18.38
N ASN A 126 0.49 -19.90 -19.25
CA ASN A 126 -0.06 -18.59 -18.83
C ASN A 126 -1.29 -18.72 -17.92
N GLU A 127 -2.16 -19.68 -18.20
CA GLU A 127 -3.37 -19.95 -17.42
C GLU A 127 -3.04 -20.48 -16.02
N LEU A 128 -2.07 -21.41 -15.92
CA LEU A 128 -1.57 -21.90 -14.62
C LEU A 128 -0.94 -20.78 -13.81
N ARG A 129 -0.17 -19.89 -14.45
CA ARG A 129 0.42 -18.72 -13.78
C ARG A 129 -0.66 -17.81 -13.19
N ALA A 130 -1.68 -17.48 -13.97
CA ALA A 130 -2.79 -16.64 -13.53
C ALA A 130 -3.57 -17.29 -12.36
N ASP A 131 -3.88 -18.58 -12.45
CA ASP A 131 -4.56 -19.31 -11.37
C ASP A 131 -3.71 -19.36 -10.09
N LEU A 132 -2.38 -19.54 -10.19
CA LEU A 132 -1.46 -19.49 -9.05
C LEU A 132 -1.34 -18.09 -8.43
N GLU A 133 -1.40 -17.04 -9.24
CA GLU A 133 -1.41 -15.65 -8.76
C GLU A 133 -2.67 -15.34 -7.96
N ASN A 134 -3.81 -15.93 -8.32
CA ASN A 134 -5.08 -15.77 -7.61
C ASN A 134 -5.13 -16.46 -6.24
N LEU A 135 -4.15 -17.32 -5.91
CA LEU A 135 -4.08 -17.94 -4.58
C LEU A 135 -3.54 -17.00 -3.49
N ILE A 136 -2.84 -15.94 -3.87
CA ILE A 136 -2.27 -14.94 -2.96
C ILE A 136 -2.58 -13.55 -3.51
N ILE A 137 -3.59 -12.90 -2.94
CA ILE A 137 -4.08 -11.60 -3.42
C ILE A 137 -3.80 -10.52 -2.37
N LEU A 138 -3.18 -9.43 -2.79
CA LEU A 138 -3.07 -8.22 -1.98
C LEU A 138 -4.14 -7.22 -2.40
N LYS A 139 -4.95 -6.80 -1.42
CA LYS A 139 -5.96 -5.76 -1.56
C LYS A 139 -5.57 -4.54 -0.74
N GLU A 140 -5.32 -3.43 -1.42
CA GLU A 140 -5.06 -2.13 -0.82
C GLU A 140 -6.40 -1.48 -0.45
N PHE A 141 -6.46 -0.80 0.70
CA PHE A 141 -7.61 0.04 1.02
C PHE A 141 -7.40 1.41 0.38
N SER A 142 -7.95 1.59 -0.83
CA SER A 142 -8.00 2.88 -1.50
C SER A 142 -8.95 3.85 -0.78
N PRO A 143 -8.77 5.17 -0.94
CA PRO A 143 -9.75 6.15 -0.48
C PRO A 143 -11.15 5.78 -1.00
N ASP A 144 -12.11 5.65 -0.10
CA ASP A 144 -13.48 5.24 -0.43
C ASP A 144 -14.39 6.46 -0.40
N GLU A 145 -15.24 6.63 -1.42
CA GLU A 145 -16.23 7.71 -1.42
C GLU A 145 -17.36 7.33 -0.46
N LYS A 146 -17.53 8.11 0.60
CA LYS A 146 -18.66 7.96 1.53
C LYS A 146 -19.74 8.96 1.17
N ARG A 147 -20.99 8.53 1.37
CA ARG A 147 -22.18 9.34 1.22
C ARG A 147 -23.12 9.17 2.40
N GLU A 148 -23.72 10.27 2.81
CA GLU A 148 -24.78 10.31 3.82
C GLU A 148 -25.96 11.09 3.26
N VAL A 149 -27.17 10.53 3.40
CA VAL A 149 -28.39 11.10 2.84
C VAL A 149 -29.34 11.45 3.97
N GLY A 150 -29.85 12.68 3.94
CA GLY A 150 -30.88 13.17 4.84
C GLY A 150 -32.14 13.57 4.07
N ASP A 151 -33.27 13.05 4.51
CA ASP A 151 -34.61 13.33 3.94
C ASP A 151 -35.66 13.75 4.99
N LYS A 152 -35.34 13.66 6.28
CA LYS A 152 -36.26 14.00 7.38
C LYS A 152 -36.24 15.49 7.71
N VAL A 153 -36.98 16.27 6.92
CA VAL A 153 -37.18 17.70 7.14
C VAL A 153 -38.22 17.96 8.23
N GLN A 154 -37.91 18.86 9.15
CA GLN A 154 -38.78 19.34 10.23
C GLN A 154 -39.12 20.82 10.03
N LYS A 155 -40.33 21.22 10.40
CA LYS A 155 -40.77 22.63 10.33
C LYS A 155 -40.44 23.33 11.65
N VAL A 156 -39.55 24.32 11.61
CA VAL A 156 -39.06 25.05 12.79
C VAL A 156 -39.05 26.55 12.50
N ASN A 157 -39.75 27.34 13.31
CA ASN A 157 -39.76 28.81 13.25
C ASN A 157 -39.96 29.37 11.82
N GLY A 158 -40.99 28.88 11.11
CA GLY A 158 -41.32 29.33 9.76
C GLY A 158 -40.30 28.94 8.68
N GLY A 159 -39.38 28.02 8.97
CA GLY A 159 -38.46 27.42 8.02
C GLY A 159 -38.47 25.90 8.09
N SER A 160 -37.84 25.29 7.11
CA SER A 160 -37.60 23.85 7.03
C SER A 160 -36.17 23.54 7.43
N GLU A 161 -36.00 22.55 8.30
CA GLU A 161 -34.73 22.20 8.91
C GLU A 161 -34.47 20.70 8.82
N LEU A 162 -33.22 20.32 8.55
CA LEU A 162 -32.77 18.93 8.56
C LEU A 162 -31.44 18.84 9.31
N THR A 163 -31.28 17.81 10.14
CA THR A 163 -30.00 17.51 10.79
C THR A 163 -29.47 16.17 10.29
N LEU A 164 -28.29 16.20 9.66
CA LEU A 164 -27.56 15.03 9.18
C LEU A 164 -26.47 14.65 10.20
N LYS A 165 -26.36 13.36 10.53
CA LYS A 165 -25.31 12.83 11.42
C LYS A 165 -24.27 12.10 10.59
N VAL A 166 -23.03 12.59 10.59
CA VAL A 166 -21.92 11.98 9.86
C VAL A 166 -21.07 11.17 10.84
N ASN A 167 -21.03 9.84 10.65
CA ASN A 167 -20.47 8.89 11.63
C ASN A 167 -19.24 8.11 11.15
N PHE A 168 -18.65 8.45 10.00
CA PHE A 168 -17.46 7.75 9.51
C PHE A 168 -16.19 8.52 9.87
N PRO A 169 -15.31 7.96 10.73
CA PRO A 169 -14.05 8.60 11.04
C PRO A 169 -13.12 8.56 9.83
N THR A 170 -12.47 9.68 9.53
CA THR A 170 -11.41 9.80 8.53
C THR A 170 -10.12 10.22 9.24
N VAL A 171 -8.94 9.91 8.69
CA VAL A 171 -7.66 10.26 9.35
C VAL A 171 -7.28 11.73 9.25
N GLU A 172 -7.94 12.49 8.38
CA GLU A 172 -7.74 13.93 8.20
C GLU A 172 -9.06 14.64 7.91
N GLU A 173 -9.11 15.96 8.06
CA GLU A 173 -10.31 16.73 7.72
C GLU A 173 -10.46 16.90 6.20
N VAL A 174 -11.63 16.56 5.66
CA VAL A 174 -11.86 16.51 4.20
C VAL A 174 -12.96 17.47 3.78
N LEU A 175 -12.81 18.14 2.64
CA LEU A 175 -13.86 18.98 2.07
C LEU A 175 -14.96 18.10 1.45
N PRO A 176 -16.24 18.26 1.86
CA PRO A 176 -17.32 17.51 1.26
C PRO A 176 -17.81 18.16 -0.04
N GLN A 177 -18.49 17.35 -0.86
CA GLN A 177 -19.46 17.81 -1.84
C GLN A 177 -20.86 17.60 -1.27
N ILE A 178 -21.73 18.60 -1.41
CA ILE A 178 -23.10 18.54 -0.90
C ILE A 178 -24.07 18.83 -2.03
N ASP A 179 -25.02 17.94 -2.24
CA ASP A 179 -26.15 18.14 -3.14
C ASP A 179 -27.41 18.39 -2.30
N TRP A 180 -27.99 19.58 -2.42
CA TRP A 180 -29.17 20.02 -1.69
C TRP A 180 -30.34 20.18 -2.66
N GLN A 181 -31.19 19.16 -2.73
CA GLN A 181 -32.28 19.06 -3.69
C GLN A 181 -33.60 19.52 -3.09
N PHE A 182 -34.25 20.51 -3.72
CA PHE A 182 -35.55 21.02 -3.28
C PHE A 182 -36.68 20.28 -3.99
N VAL A 183 -37.51 19.55 -3.24
CA VAL A 183 -38.58 18.69 -3.77
C VAL A 183 -39.89 19.46 -3.93
N SER A 184 -40.29 20.16 -2.87
CA SER A 184 -41.47 21.02 -2.82
C SER A 184 -41.08 22.37 -2.22
N GLY A 185 -41.71 23.47 -2.67
CA GLY A 185 -41.28 24.83 -2.33
C GLY A 185 -39.91 25.23 -2.89
N GLY A 186 -39.65 26.53 -2.98
CA GLY A 186 -38.32 27.08 -3.31
C GLY A 186 -37.51 27.34 -2.04
N GLY A 187 -36.18 27.27 -2.15
CA GLY A 187 -35.27 27.54 -1.05
C GLY A 187 -34.79 28.98 -1.02
N ARG A 188 -34.97 29.68 0.10
CA ARG A 188 -34.40 31.00 0.40
C ARG A 188 -33.71 30.99 1.76
N ARG A 189 -32.86 31.98 2.03
CA ARG A 189 -32.16 32.15 3.33
C ARG A 189 -31.54 30.84 3.81
N LEU A 190 -30.78 30.24 2.90
CA LEU A 190 -30.18 28.94 3.11
C LEU A 190 -29.13 29.07 4.18
N ARG A 191 -29.10 28.12 5.11
CA ARG A 191 -28.09 28.06 6.16
C ARG A 191 -27.62 26.62 6.30
N LEU A 192 -26.31 26.45 6.26
CA LEU A 192 -25.61 25.21 6.52
C LEU A 192 -24.68 25.44 7.72
N GLU A 193 -24.82 24.64 8.76
CA GLU A 193 -24.04 24.78 9.99
C GLU A 193 -23.52 23.44 10.49
N ARG A 194 -22.22 23.41 10.81
CA ARG A 194 -21.60 22.30 11.53
C ARG A 194 -21.76 22.54 13.03
N LEU A 195 -22.62 21.77 13.68
CA LEU A 195 -23.09 22.04 15.05
C LEU A 195 -22.02 21.88 16.13
N ASP A 196 -20.97 21.12 15.87
CA ASP A 196 -19.84 20.91 16.78
C ASP A 196 -18.93 22.14 16.91
N LEU A 197 -18.75 22.90 15.82
CA LEU A 197 -17.92 24.11 15.79
C LEU A 197 -18.72 25.41 15.69
N GLY A 198 -19.99 25.35 15.31
CA GLY A 198 -20.80 26.54 14.98
C GLY A 198 -20.35 27.25 13.70
N THR A 199 -19.54 26.60 12.87
CA THR A 199 -19.05 27.14 11.58
C THR A 199 -19.96 26.72 10.45
N GLY A 200 -20.08 27.55 9.42
CA GLY A 200 -20.97 27.25 8.31
C GLY A 200 -21.09 28.40 7.32
N ILE A 201 -22.07 28.27 6.44
CA ILE A 201 -22.39 29.26 5.42
C ILE A 201 -23.86 29.65 5.48
N GLN A 202 -24.16 30.85 5.01
CA GLN A 202 -25.51 31.35 4.83
C GLN A 202 -25.64 32.12 3.51
N SER A 203 -26.80 32.03 2.87
CA SER A 203 -27.10 32.84 1.70
C SER A 203 -27.62 34.21 2.08
N ASP A 204 -27.46 35.18 1.19
CA ASP A 204 -28.20 36.44 1.23
C ASP A 204 -29.71 36.24 0.92
N ASP A 205 -30.44 37.34 0.98
CA ASP A 205 -31.90 37.39 0.75
C ASP A 205 -32.26 37.35 -0.75
N ASP A 206 -31.31 37.63 -1.64
CA ASP A 206 -31.51 37.69 -3.09
C ASP A 206 -31.42 36.30 -3.75
N LEU A 207 -30.72 35.36 -3.13
CA LEU A 207 -30.64 33.99 -3.62
C LEU A 207 -31.96 33.23 -3.44
N VAL A 208 -32.50 32.78 -4.58
CA VAL A 208 -33.68 31.91 -4.63
C VAL A 208 -33.32 30.63 -5.38
N ILE A 209 -33.53 29.49 -4.72
CA ILE A 209 -33.39 28.16 -5.32
C ILE A 209 -34.76 27.68 -5.79
N PRO A 210 -34.98 27.47 -7.10
CA PRO A 210 -36.26 27.01 -7.61
C PRO A 210 -36.67 25.65 -7.05
N GLN A 211 -37.98 25.40 -6.98
CA GLN A 211 -38.47 24.05 -6.71
C GLN A 211 -37.97 23.07 -7.78
N LYS A 212 -37.68 21.83 -7.39
CA LYS A 212 -37.16 20.73 -8.24
C LYS A 212 -35.76 20.98 -8.80
N SER A 213 -35.03 21.94 -8.24
CA SER A 213 -33.62 22.16 -8.55
C SER A 213 -32.70 21.61 -7.47
N VAL A 214 -31.43 21.42 -7.82
CA VAL A 214 -30.36 20.97 -6.93
C VAL A 214 -29.35 22.10 -6.78
N LEU A 215 -29.17 22.55 -5.54
CA LEU A 215 -28.03 23.37 -5.17
C LEU A 215 -26.86 22.47 -4.82
N LYS A 216 -25.78 22.53 -5.61
CA LYS A 216 -24.53 21.85 -5.33
C LYS A 216 -23.56 22.80 -4.64
N LEU A 217 -22.96 22.32 -3.56
CA LEU A 217 -21.94 23.01 -2.79
C LEU A 217 -20.67 22.17 -2.81
N SER A 218 -19.56 22.79 -3.13
CA SER A 218 -18.24 22.19 -3.16
C SER A 218 -17.23 23.24 -2.71
N ALA A 219 -15.95 22.88 -2.60
CA ALA A 219 -14.91 23.85 -2.27
C ALA A 219 -13.63 23.57 -3.06
N ASP A 220 -12.83 24.61 -3.25
CA ASP A 220 -11.48 24.49 -3.80
C ASP A 220 -10.45 24.02 -2.75
N SER A 221 -9.17 23.96 -3.14
CA SER A 221 -8.08 23.53 -2.24
C SER A 221 -7.92 24.42 -0.99
N ASP A 222 -8.35 25.68 -1.05
CA ASP A 222 -8.28 26.63 0.07
C ASP A 222 -9.56 26.62 0.93
N GLY A 223 -10.53 25.76 0.57
CA GLY A 223 -11.81 25.61 1.24
C GLY A 223 -12.84 26.67 0.88
N ILE A 224 -12.58 27.48 -0.15
CA ILE A 224 -13.50 28.53 -0.62
C ILE A 224 -14.67 27.87 -1.34
N LEU A 225 -15.88 28.31 -1.01
CA LEU A 225 -17.14 27.74 -1.49
C LEU A 225 -17.33 27.96 -3.01
N ASN A 226 -17.59 26.86 -3.70
CA ASN A 226 -18.11 26.80 -5.05
C ASN A 226 -19.55 26.28 -5.02
N ALA A 227 -20.52 27.16 -5.28
CA ALA A 227 -21.94 26.85 -5.25
C ALA A 227 -22.57 27.04 -6.63
N SER A 228 -23.38 26.09 -7.07
CA SER A 228 -24.09 26.14 -8.35
C SER A 228 -25.48 25.52 -8.28
N VAL A 229 -26.44 26.07 -9.02
CA VAL A 229 -27.77 25.49 -9.19
C VAL A 229 -27.82 24.71 -10.50
N ASP A 230 -28.21 23.43 -10.41
CA ASP A 230 -28.32 22.48 -11.53
C ASP A 230 -27.08 22.44 -12.44
N ASP A 231 -25.88 22.64 -11.87
CA ASP A 231 -24.58 22.77 -12.57
C ASP A 231 -24.50 23.89 -13.62
N LYS A 232 -25.47 24.82 -13.65
CA LYS A 232 -25.60 25.82 -14.72
C LYS A 232 -25.40 27.23 -14.21
N LEU A 233 -25.97 27.55 -13.05
CA LEU A 233 -25.94 28.91 -12.50
C LEU A 233 -24.99 28.95 -11.30
N ALA A 234 -23.84 29.61 -11.46
CA ALA A 234 -22.93 29.86 -10.36
C ALA A 234 -23.54 30.88 -9.38
N VAL A 235 -23.58 30.53 -8.10
CA VAL A 235 -24.22 31.32 -7.04
C VAL A 235 -23.34 31.53 -5.81
N SER A 236 -22.04 31.19 -5.88
CA SER A 236 -21.08 31.35 -4.75
C SER A 236 -21.10 32.75 -4.12
N GLN A 237 -21.23 33.80 -4.93
CA GLN A 237 -21.22 35.20 -4.48
C GLN A 237 -22.35 35.56 -3.52
N HIS A 238 -23.43 34.76 -3.49
CA HIS A 238 -24.56 34.96 -2.60
C HIS A 238 -24.34 34.37 -1.20
N PHE A 239 -23.21 33.70 -0.97
CA PHE A 239 -22.91 33.07 0.30
C PHE A 239 -21.87 33.85 1.10
N SER A 240 -22.11 33.93 2.40
CA SER A 240 -21.16 34.39 3.42
C SER A 240 -20.99 33.32 4.49
N ASN A 241 -19.93 33.43 5.29
CA ASN A 241 -19.83 32.62 6.50
C ASN A 241 -20.92 33.02 7.52
N LEU A 242 -21.22 32.16 8.50
CA LEU A 242 -22.23 32.47 9.53
C LEU A 242 -21.90 33.73 10.36
N ASP A 243 -20.63 34.12 10.44
CA ASP A 243 -20.17 35.34 11.09
C ASP A 243 -20.28 36.60 10.18
N GLY A 244 -20.76 36.44 8.95
CA GLY A 244 -20.93 37.51 7.97
C GLY A 244 -19.67 37.82 7.15
N THR A 245 -18.55 37.12 7.37
CA THR A 245 -17.34 37.32 6.57
C THR A 245 -17.54 36.86 5.11
N GLN A 246 -16.99 37.65 4.20
CA GLN A 246 -17.02 37.41 2.74
C GLN A 246 -16.04 36.30 2.36
N SER A 247 -16.22 35.70 1.19
CA SER A 247 -15.54 34.46 0.76
C SER A 247 -15.90 33.28 1.67
N ALA A 248 -17.17 32.86 1.58
CA ALA A 248 -17.71 31.74 2.33
C ALA A 248 -16.79 30.50 2.22
N LYS A 249 -16.51 29.87 3.34
CA LYS A 249 -15.71 28.64 3.42
C LYS A 249 -16.61 27.47 3.80
N LEU A 250 -16.54 26.42 3.00
CA LEU A 250 -17.29 25.21 3.31
C LEU A 250 -16.62 24.49 4.49
N PRO A 251 -17.33 24.16 5.58
CA PRO A 251 -16.73 23.41 6.66
C PRO A 251 -16.23 22.05 6.16
N LYS A 252 -15.17 21.53 6.78
CA LYS A 252 -14.66 20.18 6.48
C LYS A 252 -15.43 19.12 7.28
N VAL A 253 -15.49 17.90 6.77
CA VAL A 253 -15.87 16.71 7.52
C VAL A 253 -14.73 16.38 8.49
N PRO A 254 -14.96 16.38 9.81
CA PRO A 254 -13.90 16.16 10.78
C PRO A 254 -13.54 14.67 10.92
N ILE A 255 -12.43 14.44 11.61
CA ILE A 255 -11.93 13.10 11.98
C ILE A 255 -12.93 12.34 12.86
N ALA A 256 -13.70 13.07 13.68
CA ALA A 256 -14.69 12.53 14.60
C ALA A 256 -16.12 12.63 14.05
N ARG A 257 -17.08 12.09 14.80
CA ARG A 257 -18.51 12.22 14.47
C ARG A 257 -18.92 13.69 14.46
N SER A 258 -19.72 14.09 13.48
CA SER A 258 -20.23 15.46 13.37
C SER A 258 -21.72 15.50 13.06
N GLN A 259 -22.34 16.65 13.34
CA GLN A 259 -23.73 16.92 13.02
C GLN A 259 -23.83 18.19 12.18
N TRP A 260 -24.62 18.11 11.11
CA TRP A 260 -24.75 19.16 10.12
C TRP A 260 -26.21 19.56 10.01
N LYS A 261 -26.48 20.84 10.21
CA LYS A 261 -27.82 21.41 10.19
C LYS A 261 -28.01 22.22 8.91
N PHE A 262 -29.02 21.82 8.14
CA PHE A 262 -29.45 22.46 6.92
C PHE A 262 -30.78 23.16 7.18
N ARG A 263 -30.89 24.43 6.82
CA ARG A 263 -32.13 25.20 6.97
C ARG A 263 -32.43 26.01 5.72
N ALA A 264 -33.67 25.98 5.29
CA ALA A 264 -34.19 26.81 4.21
C ALA A 264 -35.53 27.43 4.60
N GLN A 265 -35.85 28.60 4.05
CA GLN A 265 -37.14 29.27 4.21
C GLN A 265 -37.86 29.32 2.85
N GLY A 266 -39.19 29.38 2.90
CA GLY A 266 -40.00 29.62 1.70
C GLY A 266 -40.08 31.11 1.33
N GLY A 267 -40.92 31.45 0.36
CA GLY A 267 -41.20 32.85 0.02
C GLY A 267 -41.83 33.61 1.20
N LEU A 268 -41.38 34.84 1.44
CA LEU A 268 -41.94 35.77 2.43
C LEU A 268 -42.82 36.81 1.73
N PHE A 269 -43.97 37.14 2.32
CA PHE A 269 -45.00 38.03 1.75
C PHE A 269 -44.47 39.39 1.26
N ASP A 270 -43.45 39.95 1.90
CA ASP A 270 -42.93 41.29 1.58
C ASP A 270 -41.86 41.32 0.48
N ILE A 271 -41.37 40.17 0.00
CA ILE A 271 -40.20 40.07 -0.91
C ILE A 271 -40.53 39.30 -2.21
N SER A 272 -41.65 38.59 -2.25
CA SER A 272 -42.05 37.80 -3.43
C SER A 272 -42.59 38.67 -4.56
N LYS A 273 -42.08 38.49 -5.79
CA LYS A 273 -42.66 39.08 -7.01
C LYS A 273 -43.77 38.16 -7.49
N PHE A 274 -44.99 38.68 -7.67
CA PHE A 274 -46.17 37.87 -8.00
C PHE A 274 -46.06 37.11 -9.34
N ASP A 275 -45.11 37.47 -10.21
CA ASP A 275 -44.98 36.91 -11.57
C ASP A 275 -43.85 35.87 -11.73
N SER A 276 -43.09 35.53 -10.68
CA SER A 276 -41.93 34.60 -10.77
C SER A 276 -42.21 33.14 -10.46
N GLY A 277 -43.48 32.75 -10.25
CA GLY A 277 -43.82 31.36 -9.86
C GLY A 277 -43.41 31.00 -8.43
N ASP A 278 -43.09 32.01 -7.61
CA ASP A 278 -42.78 31.85 -6.19
C ASP A 278 -43.99 31.29 -5.43
N ARG A 279 -43.80 30.14 -4.77
CA ARG A 279 -44.78 29.55 -3.86
C ARG A 279 -44.38 29.83 -2.41
N PHE A 280 -45.38 30.16 -1.58
CA PHE A 280 -45.21 30.41 -0.15
C PHE A 280 -45.09 29.13 0.69
N ASP A 281 -45.04 27.97 0.03
CA ASP A 281 -44.89 26.68 0.69
C ASP A 281 -43.52 26.59 1.35
N LEU A 282 -43.49 26.04 2.57
CA LEU A 282 -42.24 25.70 3.23
C LEU A 282 -41.48 24.66 2.39
N PRO A 283 -40.17 24.84 2.15
CA PRO A 283 -39.44 23.95 1.27
C PRO A 283 -39.29 22.57 1.89
N GLU A 284 -39.62 21.50 1.17
CA GLU A 284 -39.15 20.17 1.48
C GLU A 284 -37.95 19.86 0.61
N PHE A 285 -36.92 19.24 1.19
CA PHE A 285 -35.66 19.02 0.51
C PHE A 285 -34.96 17.74 0.98
N HIS A 286 -34.08 17.25 0.13
CA HIS A 286 -33.14 16.19 0.42
C HIS A 286 -31.72 16.75 0.40
N VAL A 287 -30.86 16.19 1.25
CA VAL A 287 -29.44 16.53 1.27
C VAL A 287 -28.63 15.26 1.14
N GLU A 288 -27.69 15.25 0.20
CA GLU A 288 -26.66 14.23 0.07
C GLU A 288 -25.29 14.87 0.32
N LEU A 289 -24.57 14.37 1.31
CA LEU A 289 -23.21 14.81 1.64
C LEU A 289 -22.24 13.69 1.26
N ARG A 290 -21.28 14.00 0.37
CA ARG A 290 -20.28 13.08 -0.19
C ARG A 290 -18.87 13.54 0.14
N TRP A 291 -17.98 12.63 0.48
CA TRP A 291 -16.58 12.95 0.75
C TRP A 291 -15.69 11.72 0.57
N VAL A 292 -14.42 11.98 0.31
CA VAL A 292 -13.40 10.93 0.26
C VAL A 292 -13.00 10.58 1.71
N GLN A 293 -13.20 9.33 2.12
CA GLN A 293 -12.71 8.85 3.40
C GLN A 293 -11.27 8.39 3.27
N TYR A 294 -10.34 9.17 3.83
CA TYR A 294 -8.98 8.70 4.05
C TYR A 294 -8.95 7.75 5.26
N GLN A 295 -8.38 6.57 5.04
CA GLN A 295 -8.08 5.58 6.07
C GLN A 295 -6.56 5.47 6.24
N PRO A 296 -6.04 4.98 7.38
CA PRO A 296 -4.63 4.65 7.47
C PRO A 296 -4.27 3.71 6.32
N LEU A 297 -3.12 3.91 5.68
CA LEU A 297 -2.63 3.02 4.63
C LEU A 297 -2.52 1.61 5.21
N THR A 298 -3.51 0.79 4.88
CA THR A 298 -3.56 -0.62 5.25
C THR A 298 -3.75 -1.45 3.98
N PHE A 299 -3.35 -2.71 4.06
CA PHE A 299 -3.65 -3.69 3.03
C PHE A 299 -3.86 -5.04 3.68
N ASN A 300 -4.69 -5.87 3.03
CA ASN A 300 -4.86 -7.26 3.41
C ASN A 300 -4.18 -8.15 2.37
N VAL A 301 -3.45 -9.14 2.84
CA VAL A 301 -2.94 -10.24 2.02
C VAL A 301 -3.81 -11.46 2.27
N TYR A 302 -4.60 -11.84 1.28
CA TYR A 302 -5.41 -13.04 1.30
C TYR A 302 -4.57 -14.21 0.79
N VAL A 303 -4.44 -15.24 1.61
CA VAL A 303 -3.77 -16.50 1.27
C VAL A 303 -4.80 -17.61 1.33
N HIS A 304 -4.91 -18.41 0.26
CA HIS A 304 -5.80 -19.56 0.27
C HIS A 304 -5.47 -20.50 1.46
N PRO A 305 -6.45 -20.90 2.29
CA PRO A 305 -6.18 -21.64 3.54
C PRO A 305 -5.52 -23.00 3.28
N ASP A 306 -5.93 -23.68 2.21
CA ASP A 306 -5.37 -24.97 1.78
C ASP A 306 -4.47 -24.81 0.54
N LEU A 307 -3.51 -23.88 0.60
CA LEU A 307 -2.65 -23.52 -0.54
C LEU A 307 -2.04 -24.75 -1.24
N LYS A 308 -1.46 -25.69 -0.48
CA LYS A 308 -0.80 -26.88 -1.05
C LYS A 308 -1.77 -27.72 -1.89
N THR A 309 -2.97 -27.97 -1.35
CA THR A 309 -4.01 -28.77 -2.02
C THR A 309 -4.47 -28.10 -3.31
N GLU A 310 -4.64 -26.77 -3.31
CA GLU A 310 -5.05 -26.05 -4.52
C GLU A 310 -3.94 -26.01 -5.57
N VAL A 311 -2.69 -25.81 -5.16
CA VAL A 311 -1.54 -25.89 -6.08
C VAL A 311 -1.46 -27.27 -6.72
N ASP A 312 -1.60 -28.35 -5.95
CA ASP A 312 -1.58 -29.73 -6.46
C ASP A 312 -2.74 -29.98 -7.46
N LYS A 313 -3.93 -29.42 -7.20
CA LYS A 313 -5.08 -29.49 -8.13
C LYS A 313 -4.79 -28.75 -9.42
N LEU A 314 -4.23 -27.55 -9.34
CA LEU A 314 -3.87 -26.74 -10.51
C LEU A 314 -2.78 -27.44 -11.34
N GLN A 315 -1.75 -28.00 -10.72
CA GLN A 315 -0.73 -28.77 -11.44
C GLN A 315 -1.33 -29.94 -12.22
N LYS A 316 -2.23 -30.71 -11.59
CA LYS A 316 -2.92 -31.82 -12.25
C LYS A 316 -3.84 -31.36 -13.38
N LYS A 317 -4.59 -30.27 -13.16
CA LYS A 317 -5.49 -29.67 -14.15
C LYS A 317 -4.75 -29.26 -15.42
N TYR A 318 -3.55 -28.70 -15.27
CA TYR A 318 -2.74 -28.17 -16.38
C TYR A 318 -1.63 -29.11 -16.86
N GLY A 319 -1.51 -30.32 -16.28
CA GLY A 319 -0.48 -31.30 -16.68
C GLY A 319 0.96 -30.84 -16.43
N TYR A 320 1.19 -30.03 -15.40
CA TYR A 320 2.53 -29.51 -15.08
C TYR A 320 3.27 -30.46 -14.13
N GLU A 321 4.37 -31.04 -14.59
CA GLU A 321 5.10 -32.11 -13.88
C GLU A 321 6.24 -31.61 -12.97
N ASP A 322 6.76 -30.39 -13.18
CA ASP A 322 7.85 -29.89 -12.34
C ASP A 322 7.36 -29.52 -10.93
N LYS A 323 8.29 -29.52 -9.97
CA LYS A 323 8.01 -29.12 -8.58
C LYS A 323 7.76 -27.61 -8.48
N LEU A 324 6.55 -27.22 -8.10
CA LEU A 324 6.21 -25.83 -7.79
C LEU A 324 6.70 -25.39 -6.41
N PHE A 325 6.65 -26.28 -5.41
CA PHE A 325 7.20 -25.99 -4.09
C PHE A 325 8.70 -26.28 -4.08
N GLN A 326 9.50 -25.21 -3.96
CA GLN A 326 10.96 -25.29 -3.89
C GLN A 326 11.46 -25.53 -2.45
N PHE A 327 10.68 -25.10 -1.45
CA PHE A 327 11.08 -25.16 -0.03
C PHE A 327 9.92 -25.62 0.86
N LYS A 328 10.26 -26.07 2.08
CA LYS A 328 9.28 -26.23 3.16
C LYS A 328 8.78 -24.84 3.56
N GLY A 329 7.48 -24.61 3.36
CA GLY A 329 6.84 -23.35 3.74
C GLY A 329 6.96 -23.08 5.25
N LEU A 330 7.01 -21.80 5.61
CA LEU A 330 6.92 -21.35 6.99
C LEU A 330 5.51 -21.63 7.56
N PRO A 331 5.39 -21.89 8.87
CA PRO A 331 4.09 -22.02 9.51
C PRO A 331 3.30 -20.71 9.38
N HIS A 332 1.96 -20.81 9.35
CA HIS A 332 1.05 -19.67 9.12
C HIS A 332 1.32 -18.49 10.06
N GLU A 333 1.64 -18.77 11.33
CA GLU A 333 1.97 -17.79 12.37
C GLU A 333 3.18 -16.89 12.01
N LYS A 334 4.10 -17.41 11.19
CA LYS A 334 5.31 -16.70 10.76
C LYS A 334 5.13 -15.88 9.49
N ILE A 335 4.02 -16.05 8.77
CA ILE A 335 3.77 -15.33 7.52
C ILE A 335 3.50 -13.84 7.77
N GLN A 336 2.85 -13.50 8.89
CA GLN A 336 2.66 -12.10 9.29
C GLN A 336 3.98 -11.37 9.54
N GLU A 337 5.00 -12.05 10.10
CA GLU A 337 6.33 -11.47 10.30
C GLU A 337 6.98 -11.10 8.96
N VAL A 338 6.78 -11.91 7.91
CA VAL A 338 7.30 -11.65 6.57
C VAL A 338 6.65 -10.42 5.94
N VAL A 339 5.33 -10.26 6.10
CA VAL A 339 4.62 -9.06 5.63
C VAL A 339 5.11 -7.82 6.37
N ASN A 340 5.26 -7.89 7.70
CA ASN A 340 5.75 -6.78 8.51
C ASN A 340 7.17 -6.34 8.14
N GLN A 341 8.03 -7.26 7.69
CA GLN A 341 9.38 -6.96 7.23
C GLN A 341 9.42 -6.39 5.80
N THR A 342 8.39 -6.66 4.98
CA THR A 342 8.37 -6.28 3.55
C THR A 342 7.53 -5.02 3.29
N GLN A 343 6.61 -4.67 4.19
CA GLN A 343 5.75 -3.49 4.06
C GLN A 343 6.55 -2.18 4.15
N ALA A 344 6.03 -1.12 3.52
CA ALA A 344 6.60 0.21 3.67
C ALA A 344 6.41 0.74 5.10
N ALA A 345 7.32 1.61 5.54
CA ALA A 345 7.23 2.24 6.85
C ALA A 345 5.91 3.02 7.00
N GLY A 346 5.20 2.79 8.11
CA GLY A 346 3.91 3.46 8.40
C GLY A 346 2.68 2.80 7.77
N VAL A 347 2.84 1.74 6.97
CA VAL A 347 1.74 0.94 6.41
C VAL A 347 1.45 -0.24 7.33
N LYS A 348 0.17 -0.59 7.53
CA LYS A 348 -0.23 -1.77 8.30
C LYS A 348 -0.79 -2.87 7.38
N GLY A 349 -0.03 -3.94 7.21
CA GLY A 349 -0.48 -5.15 6.50
C GLY A 349 -1.06 -6.21 7.45
N GLU A 350 -2.16 -6.85 7.06
CA GLU A 350 -2.72 -8.01 7.74
C GLU A 350 -2.79 -9.22 6.80
N VAL A 351 -2.40 -10.40 7.29
CA VAL A 351 -2.50 -11.67 6.54
C VAL A 351 -3.76 -12.41 6.95
N LEU A 352 -4.61 -12.73 5.98
CA LEU A 352 -5.86 -13.46 6.16
C LEU A 352 -5.79 -14.79 5.41
N PHE A 353 -5.91 -15.89 6.14
CA PHE A 353 -6.03 -17.23 5.57
C PHE A 353 -7.49 -17.52 5.26
N SER A 354 -7.97 -17.01 4.12
CA SER A 354 -9.34 -17.18 3.66
C SER A 354 -9.37 -17.27 2.14
N ILE A 355 -10.49 -17.74 1.60
CA ILE A 355 -10.74 -17.64 0.16
C ILE A 355 -10.69 -16.14 -0.20
N PRO A 356 -9.88 -15.73 -1.19
CA PRO A 356 -9.81 -14.34 -1.59
C PRO A 356 -11.18 -13.83 -2.05
N PRO A 357 -11.58 -12.60 -1.67
CA PRO A 357 -12.82 -12.01 -2.17
C PRO A 357 -12.75 -11.87 -3.70
N SER A 358 -13.78 -12.35 -4.39
CA SER A 358 -13.95 -12.30 -5.85
C SER A 358 -13.93 -10.89 -6.42
#